data_AF-A0A7R9Q237-F1
#
_entry.id   AF-A0A7R9Q237-F1
#
_cell.length_a   1.000
_cell.length_b   1.000
_cell.length_c   1.000
_cell.angle_alpha   90.00
_cell.angle_beta   90.00
_cell.angle_gamma   90.00
#
_symmetry.space_group_name_H-M   'P 1'
#
loop_
_entity.id
_entity.type
_entity.pdbx_description
1 polymer ?
#
loop_
_entity_poly.entity_id
_entity_poly.type
_entity_poly.pdbx_seq_one_letter_code
_entity_poly.pdbx_strand_id
1 'polypeptide(L)'
;MDSKAKKTSKNKESKSLRYFGQKTTDEFNVKDVIVSTNTAPNDGLKRNVVKEWTDDRKRPNHPKPQFVNNRFVSKDKLQKYERKKKMNPVFNDHLATKYHKFRQRLTDEEKKRQNSIGFAARSELLLPEMSGFLEADDNEETYQITQQEIIESVDITSATKHFDLNLDQLGPYCVNYFRNGRNLLLGGRRGHVAAIDWLTKELICEFNVQESVHDIHWLHMPTMFAVAQKDWVYIYDSRGTQIHCLKKLYRIYKLDFLAYHFLLVSASDNGHISWLDVSMGQLVSSTKMKVPRVTAMKQNPYNAIVATGHPNGTVDMWSPNQKERVVSMLCHASCVRDVAFDCEGRYMVSAGIDRTLKVWDIRNYKCLQHYSLRSMPSHLDVSQRNFVAVSVGNVVEIYNDCFRQPVDKPYMRHRLNDVISDIEFCNFEDVLGIGHQKGFTSVIIPGSGEPNFDALEANPYMTASQRREMEVKALLEKIPSELISLEPNILGTVDKQSVLQQIEGKKGVNYVKPKDIELESRPKRKRQKTAKKAKIKKGLKNATKRDEIKQNVSQKVHKKKDKTNTDVTKKHVLDRFKPKSD
;
A
#
# COMPACT_ATOMS: atom_id res chain seq x y z
N MET A 1 -17.65 60.21 52.46
CA MET A 1 -18.84 60.18 51.57
C MET A 1 -18.45 59.47 50.30
N ASP A 2 -18.79 58.19 50.28
CA ASP A 2 -18.52 57.25 49.21
C ASP A 2 -19.28 57.59 47.92
N SER A 3 -18.61 57.47 46.77
CA SER A 3 -19.31 57.23 45.50
C SER A 3 -18.45 56.36 44.58
N LYS A 4 -18.46 55.06 44.90
CA LYS A 4 -18.52 53.89 44.01
C LYS A 4 -17.70 53.93 42.71
N ALA A 5 -16.52 53.30 42.80
CA ALA A 5 -15.82 52.69 41.69
C ALA A 5 -16.67 51.56 41.06
N LYS A 6 -17.07 51.70 39.80
CA LYS A 6 -17.64 50.61 38.99
C LYS A 6 -16.52 49.69 38.53
N LYS A 7 -16.31 48.59 39.27
CA LYS A 7 -15.62 47.39 38.77
C LYS A 7 -16.49 46.77 37.67
N THR A 8 -16.09 46.92 36.40
CA THR A 8 -16.60 46.07 35.32
C THR A 8 -15.86 44.74 35.38
N SER A 9 -16.45 43.76 36.08
CA SER A 9 -16.08 42.36 35.95
C SER A 9 -16.40 41.91 34.53
N LYS A 10 -15.36 41.80 33.68
CA LYS A 10 -15.47 40.98 32.47
C LYS A 10 -15.64 39.54 32.93
N ASN A 11 -16.87 39.04 32.89
CA ASN A 11 -17.13 37.61 32.89
C ASN A 11 -16.33 37.01 31.74
N LYS A 12 -15.25 36.28 32.07
CA LYS A 12 -14.73 35.24 31.19
C LYS A 12 -15.81 34.17 31.18
N GLU A 13 -16.71 34.23 30.21
CA GLU A 13 -17.45 33.04 29.81
C GLU A 13 -16.41 32.01 29.41
N SER A 14 -16.33 30.93 30.19
CA SER A 14 -15.64 29.71 29.79
C SER A 14 -16.27 29.25 28.49
N LYS A 15 -15.58 29.47 27.36
CA LYS A 15 -15.94 28.91 26.06
C LYS A 15 -15.97 27.39 26.22
N SER A 16 -17.16 26.82 26.33
CA SER A 16 -17.33 25.38 26.25
C SER A 16 -17.23 24.98 24.78
N LEU A 17 -16.01 24.68 24.32
CA LEU A 17 -15.83 23.87 23.12
C LEU A 17 -16.49 22.52 23.41
N ARG A 18 -17.61 22.25 22.75
CA ARG A 18 -18.30 20.96 22.89
C ARG A 18 -17.66 19.97 21.93
N TYR A 19 -16.73 19.17 22.46
CA TYR A 19 -16.37 17.90 21.85
C TYR A 19 -17.56 16.96 21.99
N PHE A 20 -18.43 16.91 20.98
CA PHE A 20 -19.45 15.87 20.91
C PHE A 20 -18.79 14.58 20.44
N GLY A 21 -18.35 13.76 21.40
CA GLY A 21 -18.51 12.33 21.22
C GLY A 21 -20.01 12.06 21.11
N GLN A 22 -20.45 11.56 19.95
CA GLN A 22 -21.84 11.23 19.60
C GLN A 22 -22.71 12.40 19.16
N LYS A 23 -22.86 12.52 17.83
CA LYS A 23 -24.16 12.81 17.22
C LYS A 23 -24.54 11.65 16.31
N THR A 24 -25.50 10.85 16.76
CA THR A 24 -26.32 10.02 15.88
C THR A 24 -27.23 10.93 15.08
N THR A 25 -26.82 11.32 13.87
CA THR A 25 -27.75 11.83 12.86
C THR A 25 -28.08 10.68 11.92
N ASP A 26 -28.89 9.78 12.42
CA ASP A 26 -29.85 9.01 11.62
C ASP A 26 -31.02 8.76 12.57
N GLU A 27 -32.13 9.46 12.35
CA GLU A 27 -33.41 9.13 12.97
C GLU A 27 -33.86 7.75 12.45
N PHE A 28 -33.29 6.69 13.03
CA PHE A 28 -33.79 5.35 12.84
C PHE A 28 -35.08 5.21 13.64
N ASN A 29 -36.17 5.05 12.92
CA ASN A 29 -37.49 4.77 13.47
C ASN A 29 -37.45 3.43 14.23
N VAL A 30 -37.27 3.50 15.55
CA VAL A 30 -37.25 2.33 16.45
C VAL A 30 -38.69 1.83 16.59
N LYS A 31 -39.12 0.97 15.66
CA LYS A 31 -40.36 0.18 15.86
C LYS A 31 -40.20 -1.32 15.78
N ASP A 32 -39.05 -1.86 15.39
CA ASP A 32 -38.85 -3.31 15.35
C ASP A 32 -37.53 -3.73 16.01
N VAL A 33 -37.46 -3.57 17.34
CA VAL A 33 -36.46 -4.25 18.17
C VAL A 33 -37.19 -5.10 19.20
N ILE A 34 -37.53 -6.33 18.82
CA ILE A 34 -37.91 -7.36 19.79
C ILE A 34 -36.60 -7.93 20.35
N VAL A 35 -36.14 -7.39 21.47
CA VAL A 35 -35.10 -8.03 22.28
C VAL A 35 -35.77 -9.16 23.07
N SER A 36 -35.56 -10.41 22.67
CA SER A 36 -35.94 -11.56 23.51
C SER A 36 -34.86 -11.75 24.59
N THR A 37 -35.03 -11.10 25.74
CA THR A 37 -34.25 -11.40 26.94
C THR A 37 -34.81 -12.65 27.63
N ASN A 38 -34.16 -13.80 27.44
CA ASN A 38 -34.42 -14.98 28.25
C ASN A 38 -33.75 -14.83 29.62
N THR A 39 -34.43 -14.18 30.55
CA THR A 39 -34.14 -14.27 31.99
C THR A 39 -35.05 -15.35 32.59
N ALA A 40 -34.48 -16.49 32.98
CA ALA A 40 -35.18 -17.47 33.82
C ALA A 40 -34.92 -17.14 35.30
N PRO A 41 -35.93 -17.19 36.18
CA PRO A 41 -35.75 -16.98 37.61
C PRO A 41 -35.12 -18.22 38.27
N ASN A 42 -34.16 -17.97 39.17
CA ASN A 42 -33.63 -18.95 40.11
C ASN A 42 -34.75 -19.33 41.10
N ASP A 43 -35.08 -20.62 41.16
CA ASP A 43 -35.74 -21.18 42.33
C ASP A 43 -35.12 -22.54 42.67
N GLY A 44 -34.62 -22.66 43.89
CA GLY A 44 -33.87 -23.79 44.36
C GLY A 44 -34.78 -24.92 44.84
N LEU A 45 -34.50 -26.16 44.40
CA LEU A 45 -34.90 -27.37 45.10
C LEU A 45 -34.00 -28.54 44.68
N LYS A 46 -33.25 -29.05 45.66
CA LYS A 46 -32.45 -30.28 45.57
C LYS A 46 -33.36 -31.48 45.27
N ARG A 47 -33.08 -32.24 44.20
CA ARG A 47 -33.43 -33.67 44.13
C ARG A 47 -32.35 -34.45 43.36
N ASN A 48 -31.71 -35.36 44.07
CA ASN A 48 -30.89 -36.45 43.53
C ASN A 48 -31.78 -37.34 42.66
N VAL A 49 -31.48 -37.44 41.37
CA VAL A 49 -31.94 -38.55 40.54
C VAL A 49 -30.79 -38.94 39.61
N VAL A 50 -30.18 -40.07 39.92
CA VAL A 50 -29.33 -40.84 39.01
C VAL A 50 -30.20 -41.22 37.82
N LYS A 51 -29.82 -40.84 36.59
CA LYS A 51 -30.41 -41.38 35.37
C LYS A 51 -29.32 -41.73 34.37
N GLU A 52 -29.30 -43.01 34.06
CA GLU A 52 -28.46 -43.71 33.11
C GLU A 52 -28.46 -43.03 31.73
N TRP A 53 -27.28 -42.95 31.14
CA TRP A 53 -27.11 -42.54 29.76
C TRP A 53 -27.63 -43.64 28.84
N THR A 54 -28.72 -43.35 28.12
CA THR A 54 -29.11 -44.09 26.93
C THR A 54 -29.04 -43.14 25.74
N ASP A 55 -28.13 -43.46 24.82
CA ASP A 55 -28.01 -42.83 23.50
C ASP A 55 -29.28 -43.13 22.70
N ASP A 56 -30.19 -42.16 22.61
CA ASP A 56 -31.14 -42.05 21.50
C ASP A 56 -32.02 -40.80 21.62
N ARG A 57 -31.83 -39.82 20.73
CA ARG A 57 -32.88 -39.28 19.81
C ARG A 57 -32.50 -37.92 19.22
N LYS A 58 -32.45 -37.95 17.89
CA LYS A 58 -32.49 -36.88 16.88
C LYS A 58 -33.08 -35.55 17.40
N ARG A 59 -32.26 -34.50 17.38
CA ARG A 59 -32.72 -33.11 17.56
C ARG A 59 -33.68 -32.75 16.42
N PRO A 60 -34.86 -32.16 16.70
CA PRO A 60 -35.71 -31.63 15.64
C PRO A 60 -34.97 -30.53 14.86
N ASN A 61 -34.90 -30.68 13.54
CA ASN A 61 -34.36 -29.67 12.63
C ASN A 61 -35.30 -28.46 12.63
N HIS A 62 -35.12 -27.53 13.57
CA HIS A 62 -35.60 -26.17 13.35
C HIS A 62 -34.84 -25.61 12.14
N PRO A 63 -35.51 -25.11 11.08
CA PRO A 63 -34.82 -24.35 10.06
C PRO A 63 -34.13 -23.20 10.78
N LYS A 64 -32.79 -23.12 10.67
CA LYS A 64 -32.05 -21.96 11.16
C LYS A 64 -32.78 -20.72 10.66
N PRO A 65 -33.09 -19.72 11.50
CA PRO A 65 -33.72 -18.50 11.01
C PRO A 65 -32.87 -18.02 9.84
N GLN A 66 -33.44 -18.04 8.64
CA GLN A 66 -32.82 -17.42 7.49
C GLN A 66 -32.89 -15.94 7.81
N PHE A 67 -31.84 -15.41 8.44
CA PHE A 67 -31.64 -13.99 8.52
C PHE A 67 -31.70 -13.50 7.08
N VAL A 68 -32.80 -12.82 6.74
CA VAL A 68 -32.96 -12.20 5.43
C VAL A 68 -31.89 -11.12 5.40
N ASN A 69 -30.75 -11.47 4.81
CA ASN A 69 -29.52 -10.67 4.77
C ASN A 69 -29.67 -9.49 3.80
N ASN A 70 -30.70 -8.68 4.00
CA ASN A 70 -30.97 -7.46 3.25
C ASN A 70 -30.99 -6.23 4.17
N ARG A 71 -30.07 -6.17 5.15
CA ARG A 71 -29.66 -4.85 5.63
C ARG A 71 -28.91 -4.17 4.49
N PHE A 72 -29.45 -3.04 4.03
CA PHE A 72 -28.91 -2.25 2.95
C PHE A 72 -27.50 -1.80 3.33
N VAL A 73 -26.52 -2.21 2.52
CA VAL A 73 -25.16 -1.67 2.57
C VAL A 73 -25.13 -0.52 1.58
N SER A 74 -24.55 0.61 1.96
CA SER A 74 -24.41 1.75 1.04
C SER A 74 -23.57 1.37 -0.18
N LYS A 75 -23.88 2.00 -1.33
CA LYS A 75 -23.17 1.72 -2.59
C LYS A 75 -21.69 2.06 -2.48
N ASP A 76 -21.33 3.09 -1.71
CA ASP A 76 -19.94 3.53 -1.53
C ASP A 76 -19.11 2.51 -0.75
N LYS A 77 -19.69 1.93 0.31
CA LYS A 77 -19.05 0.85 1.08
C LYS A 77 -18.84 -0.40 0.21
N LEU A 78 -19.80 -0.74 -0.65
CA LEU A 78 -19.63 -1.85 -1.60
C LEU A 78 -18.51 -1.58 -2.62
N GLN A 79 -18.34 -0.34 -3.08
CA GLN A 79 -17.27 0.04 -4.01
C GLN A 79 -15.88 -0.05 -3.38
N LYS A 80 -15.74 0.28 -2.08
CA LYS A 80 -14.47 0.17 -1.35
C LYS A 80 -13.90 -1.26 -1.38
N TYR A 81 -14.75 -2.25 -1.19
CA TYR A 81 -14.35 -3.67 -1.22
C TYR A 81 -14.39 -4.30 -2.62
N GLU A 82 -14.86 -3.56 -3.63
CA GLU A 82 -14.88 -4.04 -5.01
C GLU A 82 -13.48 -4.02 -5.60
N ARG A 83 -12.89 -5.21 -5.78
CA ARG A 83 -11.63 -5.38 -6.51
C ARG A 83 -11.89 -5.28 -8.03
N LYS A 84 -11.04 -4.54 -8.75
CA LYS A 84 -11.21 -4.07 -10.15
C LYS A 84 -11.63 -5.09 -11.23
N LYS A 85 -11.54 -6.41 -10.99
CA LYS A 85 -11.95 -7.42 -11.98
C LYS A 85 -13.41 -7.82 -11.77
N LYS A 86 -14.34 -7.10 -12.40
CA LYS A 86 -15.63 -7.70 -12.75
C LYS A 86 -15.36 -8.77 -13.79
N MET A 87 -15.74 -10.00 -13.49
CA MET A 87 -15.88 -11.02 -14.53
C MET A 87 -17.05 -10.54 -15.38
N ASN A 88 -16.79 -9.84 -16.49
CA ASN A 88 -17.84 -9.52 -17.45
C ASN A 88 -18.11 -10.79 -18.26
N PRO A 89 -19.21 -11.53 -18.02
CA PRO A 89 -19.65 -12.52 -18.98
C PRO A 89 -20.09 -11.79 -20.24
N VAL A 90 -19.17 -11.45 -21.14
CA VAL A 90 -19.53 -11.01 -22.50
C VAL A 90 -20.03 -12.26 -23.22
N PHE A 91 -21.30 -12.59 -23.01
CA PHE A 91 -22.00 -13.62 -23.74
C PHE A 91 -23.16 -12.96 -24.46
N ASN A 92 -23.12 -12.92 -25.79
CA ASN A 92 -24.31 -12.66 -26.58
C ASN A 92 -25.34 -13.73 -26.22
N ASP A 93 -26.53 -13.32 -25.75
CA ASP A 93 -27.59 -14.21 -25.28
C ASP A 93 -28.13 -15.18 -26.37
N HIS A 94 -27.69 -15.02 -27.62
CA HIS A 94 -28.19 -15.79 -28.77
C HIS A 94 -27.29 -16.94 -29.25
N LEU A 95 -26.18 -17.26 -28.57
CA LEU A 95 -25.30 -18.37 -28.97
C LEU A 95 -25.13 -19.40 -27.85
N ALA A 96 -26.03 -20.39 -27.81
CA ALA A 96 -25.91 -21.57 -26.95
C ALA A 96 -24.65 -22.38 -27.30
N THR A 97 -23.55 -22.08 -26.62
CA THR A 97 -22.26 -22.76 -26.81
C THR A 97 -22.11 -23.97 -25.89
N LYS A 98 -21.22 -24.92 -26.24
CA LYS A 98 -20.83 -26.14 -25.49
C LYS A 98 -20.32 -25.92 -24.04
N TYR A 99 -20.34 -24.69 -23.54
CA TYR A 99 -19.71 -24.23 -22.31
C TYR A 99 -20.71 -23.92 -21.17
N HIS A 100 -21.92 -24.50 -21.19
CA HIS A 100 -22.95 -24.26 -20.16
C HIS A 100 -22.45 -24.51 -18.72
N LYS A 101 -21.70 -25.60 -18.48
CA LYS A 101 -21.10 -25.89 -17.16
C LYS A 101 -20.07 -24.83 -16.74
N PHE A 102 -19.33 -24.26 -17.69
CA PHE A 102 -18.38 -23.18 -17.41
C PHE A 102 -19.11 -21.86 -17.12
N ARG A 103 -20.20 -21.58 -17.84
CA ARG A 103 -21.09 -20.43 -17.56
C ARG A 103 -21.65 -20.50 -16.14
N GLN A 104 -22.18 -21.66 -15.73
CA GLN A 104 -22.69 -21.87 -14.36
C GLN A 104 -21.61 -21.62 -13.30
N ARG A 105 -20.40 -22.16 -13.50
CA ARG A 105 -19.27 -21.91 -12.59
C ARG A 105 -18.92 -20.43 -12.49
N LEU A 106 -18.85 -19.71 -13.61
CA LEU A 106 -18.58 -18.26 -13.59
C LEU A 106 -19.67 -17.49 -12.84
N THR A 107 -20.95 -17.83 -13.05
CA THR A 107 -22.05 -17.19 -12.32
C THR A 107 -22.02 -17.50 -10.83
N ASP A 108 -21.64 -18.72 -10.44
CA ASP A 108 -21.52 -19.10 -9.03
C ASP A 108 -20.35 -18.41 -8.35
N GLU A 109 -19.20 -18.31 -9.04
CA GLU A 109 -18.05 -17.55 -8.54
C GLU A 109 -18.36 -16.06 -8.42
N GLU A 110 -19.10 -15.48 -9.37
CA GLU A 110 -19.54 -14.09 -9.30
C GLU A 110 -20.51 -13.86 -8.12
N LYS A 111 -21.44 -14.79 -7.85
CA LYS A 111 -22.30 -14.75 -6.67
C LYS A 111 -21.49 -14.84 -5.37
N LYS A 112 -20.51 -15.74 -5.30
CA LYS A 112 -19.60 -15.84 -4.13
C LYS A 112 -18.83 -14.54 -3.92
N ARG A 113 -18.33 -13.92 -4.99
CA ARG A 113 -17.65 -12.62 -4.96
C ARG A 113 -18.58 -11.52 -4.43
N GLN A 114 -19.81 -11.44 -4.91
CA GLN A 114 -20.77 -10.45 -4.43
C GLN A 114 -21.13 -10.68 -2.96
N ASN A 115 -21.30 -11.94 -2.54
CA ASN A 115 -21.55 -12.29 -1.15
C ASN A 115 -20.36 -11.95 -0.25
N SER A 116 -19.12 -12.18 -0.69
CA SER A 116 -17.93 -11.83 0.10
C SER A 116 -17.74 -10.31 0.22
N ILE A 117 -18.00 -9.55 -0.85
CA ILE A 117 -18.01 -8.07 -0.82
C ILE A 117 -19.10 -7.58 0.14
N GLY A 118 -20.31 -8.12 0.03
CA GLY A 118 -21.42 -7.76 0.91
C GLY A 118 -21.14 -8.11 2.37
N PHE A 119 -20.45 -9.22 2.64
CA PHE A 119 -20.03 -9.60 3.99
C PHE A 119 -18.94 -8.68 4.54
N ALA A 120 -17.90 -8.39 3.75
CA ALA A 120 -16.81 -7.49 4.15
C ALA A 120 -17.32 -6.06 4.43
N ALA A 121 -18.21 -5.54 3.57
CA ALA A 121 -18.81 -4.24 3.80
C ALA A 121 -19.73 -4.20 5.03
N ARG A 122 -20.32 -5.34 5.42
CA ARG A 122 -21.08 -5.45 6.66
C ARG A 122 -20.17 -5.56 7.89
N SER A 123 -18.99 -6.17 7.76
CA SER A 123 -18.06 -6.24 8.89
C SER A 123 -17.52 -4.88 9.33
N GLU A 124 -17.61 -3.83 8.49
CA GLU A 124 -17.30 -2.46 8.93
C GLU A 124 -18.19 -1.98 10.09
N LEU A 125 -19.39 -2.56 10.28
CA LEU A 125 -20.24 -2.26 11.43
C LEU A 125 -19.64 -2.74 12.76
N LEU A 126 -18.64 -3.63 12.72
CA LEU A 126 -17.96 -4.17 13.90
C LEU A 126 -16.73 -3.35 14.27
N LEU A 127 -16.41 -2.29 13.53
CA LEU A 127 -15.29 -1.42 13.87
C LEU A 127 -15.58 -0.70 15.19
N PRO A 128 -14.69 -0.81 16.20
CA PRO A 128 -14.94 -0.27 17.53
C PRO A 128 -14.84 1.25 17.60
N GLU A 129 -13.89 1.85 16.88
CA GLU A 129 -13.53 3.25 17.04
C GLU A 129 -14.02 4.11 15.88
N MET A 130 -14.33 5.37 16.19
CA MET A 130 -14.68 6.39 15.21
C MET A 130 -13.47 7.27 14.92
N SER A 131 -13.41 7.83 13.71
CA SER A 131 -12.34 8.76 13.36
C SER A 131 -12.54 10.11 14.04
N GLY A 132 -11.44 10.71 14.51
CA GLY A 132 -11.42 12.09 14.94
C GLY A 132 -11.76 13.05 13.80
N PHE A 133 -12.17 14.27 14.17
CA PHE A 133 -12.39 15.37 13.25
C PHE A 133 -12.31 16.70 14.01
N LEU A 134 -12.08 17.78 13.27
CA LEU A 134 -12.14 19.15 13.75
C LEU A 134 -13.09 19.91 12.83
N GLU A 135 -14.19 20.39 13.40
CA GLU A 135 -15.15 21.25 12.73
C GLU A 135 -15.16 22.58 13.45
N ALA A 136 -15.14 23.67 12.69
CA ALA A 136 -15.22 25.01 13.25
C ALA A 136 -16.69 25.42 13.38
N ASP A 137 -16.99 26.26 14.37
CA ASP A 137 -18.29 26.91 14.49
C ASP A 137 -18.53 27.88 13.32
N ASP A 138 -19.78 28.25 13.05
CA ASP A 138 -20.17 29.08 11.89
C ASP A 138 -19.40 30.41 11.73
N ASN A 139 -18.77 30.91 12.80
CA ASN A 139 -18.03 32.19 12.82
C ASN A 139 -16.50 32.02 12.85
N GLU A 140 -15.98 30.81 13.00
CA GLU A 140 -14.55 30.53 13.09
C GLU A 140 -14.13 29.61 11.94
N GLU A 141 -12.85 29.66 11.58
CA GLU A 141 -12.31 28.80 10.53
C GLU A 141 -11.34 27.80 11.16
N THR A 142 -11.31 26.56 10.67
CA THR A 142 -10.55 25.47 11.29
C THR A 142 -9.06 25.79 11.42
N TYR A 143 -8.46 26.54 10.48
CA TYR A 143 -7.04 26.90 10.53
C TYR A 143 -6.67 27.96 11.56
N GLN A 144 -7.65 28.61 12.20
CA GLN A 144 -7.41 29.61 13.24
C GLN A 144 -7.25 28.98 14.62
N ILE A 145 -7.74 27.74 14.78
CA ILE A 145 -7.72 27.00 16.05
C ILE A 145 -6.27 26.72 16.45
N THR A 146 -5.94 27.07 17.70
CA THR A 146 -4.60 26.89 18.24
C THR A 146 -4.43 25.52 18.87
N GLN A 147 -3.18 25.03 18.98
CA GLN A 147 -2.91 23.77 19.66
C GLN A 147 -3.31 23.80 21.14
N GLN A 148 -3.19 24.96 21.81
CA GLN A 148 -3.62 25.11 23.20
C GLN A 148 -5.12 24.86 23.37
N GLU A 149 -5.94 25.41 22.48
CA GLU A 149 -7.40 25.18 22.47
C GLU A 149 -7.73 23.70 22.21
N ILE A 150 -7.00 23.04 21.30
CA ILE A 150 -7.18 21.61 21.05
C ILE A 150 -6.85 20.80 22.30
N ILE A 151 -5.72 21.07 22.95
CA ILE A 151 -5.28 20.35 24.17
C ILE A 151 -6.28 20.53 25.31
N GLU A 152 -6.85 21.72 25.48
CA GLU A 152 -7.88 21.98 26.50
C GLU A 152 -9.22 21.28 26.21
N SER A 153 -9.54 21.07 24.92
CA SER A 153 -10.78 20.44 24.49
C SER A 153 -10.76 18.91 24.48
N VAL A 154 -9.57 18.33 24.39
CA VAL A 154 -9.34 16.90 24.19
C VAL A 154 -9.14 16.18 25.54
N ASP A 155 -9.37 14.87 25.57
CA ASP A 155 -9.15 14.04 26.74
C ASP A 155 -7.67 14.05 27.20
N ILE A 156 -7.44 13.82 28.49
CA ILE A 156 -6.10 13.91 29.09
C ILE A 156 -5.10 12.99 28.39
N THR A 157 -5.51 11.78 28.01
CA THR A 157 -4.64 10.82 27.31
C THR A 157 -4.19 11.37 25.96
N SER A 158 -5.09 11.88 25.14
CA SER A 158 -4.72 12.48 23.86
C SER A 158 -3.97 13.82 24.02
N ALA A 159 -4.34 14.64 25.01
CA ALA A 159 -3.64 15.88 25.35
C ALA A 159 -2.16 15.62 25.70
N THR A 160 -1.86 14.55 26.44
CA THR A 160 -0.47 14.20 26.82
C THR A 160 0.44 13.80 25.66
N LYS A 161 -0.13 13.52 24.48
CA LYS A 161 0.60 13.20 23.24
C LYS A 161 1.23 14.43 22.62
N HIS A 162 0.70 15.61 22.92
CA HIS A 162 1.37 16.87 22.60
C HIS A 162 2.51 17.10 23.60
N PHE A 163 3.74 17.19 23.09
CA PHE A 163 4.91 17.54 23.89
C PHE A 163 6.03 18.06 22.99
N ASP A 164 6.90 18.86 23.61
CA ASP A 164 8.10 19.43 22.99
C ASP A 164 9.35 18.87 23.68
N LEU A 165 10.33 18.47 22.87
CA LEU A 165 11.67 18.08 23.29
C LEU A 165 12.65 19.16 22.84
N ASN A 166 13.18 19.93 23.79
CA ASN A 166 14.16 20.97 23.53
C ASN A 166 15.58 20.40 23.55
N LEU A 167 16.16 20.21 22.36
CA LEU A 167 17.47 19.63 22.07
C LEU A 167 18.33 20.61 21.24
N ASP A 168 18.73 21.72 21.85
CA ASP A 168 19.33 22.86 21.12
C ASP A 168 20.70 22.59 20.48
N GLN A 169 21.46 21.63 21.01
CA GLN A 169 22.89 21.51 20.70
C GLN A 169 23.18 20.69 19.44
N LEU A 170 22.38 19.67 19.14
CA LEU A 170 22.75 18.60 18.21
C LEU A 170 21.87 18.48 16.96
N GLY A 171 20.95 19.42 16.76
CA GLY A 171 20.07 19.46 15.58
C GLY A 171 20.75 19.96 14.29
N PRO A 172 20.00 20.07 13.18
CA PRO A 172 18.58 19.74 13.01
C PRO A 172 18.24 18.26 13.15
N TYR A 173 17.00 17.96 13.55
CA TYR A 173 16.52 16.61 13.80
C TYR A 173 15.68 16.06 12.64
N CYS A 174 16.03 14.87 12.16
CA CYS A 174 15.14 14.03 11.36
C CYS A 174 14.32 13.12 12.28
N VAL A 175 13.16 12.71 11.79
CA VAL A 175 12.15 11.98 12.56
C VAL A 175 11.79 10.72 11.80
N ASN A 176 11.71 9.59 12.50
CA ASN A 176 11.11 8.39 11.94
C ASN A 176 10.24 7.63 12.97
N TYR A 177 8.94 7.52 12.70
CA TYR A 177 8.03 6.63 13.41
C TYR A 177 8.16 5.20 12.89
N PHE A 178 8.09 4.24 13.80
CA PHE A 178 7.97 2.85 13.40
C PHE A 178 6.57 2.60 12.82
N ARG A 179 6.45 1.60 11.94
CA ARG A 179 5.20 1.29 11.22
C ARG A 179 3.97 1.13 12.10
N ASN A 180 4.12 0.64 13.33
CA ASN A 180 3.02 0.48 14.27
C ASN A 180 2.63 1.76 15.02
N GLY A 181 3.34 2.88 14.80
CA GLY A 181 3.11 4.15 15.47
C GLY A 181 3.56 4.20 16.93
N ARG A 182 4.23 3.19 17.48
CA ARG A 182 4.58 3.14 18.91
C ARG A 182 5.96 3.71 19.23
N ASN A 183 6.94 3.41 18.39
CA ASN A 183 8.34 3.76 18.61
C ASN A 183 8.71 4.94 17.70
N LEU A 184 9.44 5.89 18.26
CA LEU A 184 9.94 7.09 17.60
C LEU A 184 11.47 7.05 17.56
N LEU A 185 12.05 7.39 16.42
CA LEU A 185 13.48 7.56 16.24
C LEU A 185 13.77 9.01 15.88
N LEU A 186 14.77 9.58 16.55
CA LEU A 186 15.25 10.94 16.35
C LEU A 186 16.72 10.90 15.97
N GLY A 187 17.08 11.67 14.93
CA GLY A 187 18.45 11.76 14.42
C GLY A 187 18.89 13.21 14.29
N GLY A 188 19.77 13.66 15.18
CA GLY A 188 20.38 14.98 15.10
C GLY A 188 21.53 15.00 14.09
N ARG A 189 21.54 15.99 13.20
CA ARG A 189 22.56 16.16 12.14
C ARG A 189 24.00 16.17 12.66
N ARG A 190 24.23 16.51 13.94
CA ARG A 190 25.56 16.55 14.59
C ARG A 190 25.96 15.24 15.28
N GLY A 191 25.16 14.17 15.18
CA GLY A 191 25.53 12.83 15.65
C GLY A 191 24.64 12.25 16.73
N HIS A 192 23.69 13.02 17.28
CA HIS A 192 22.74 12.52 18.27
C HIS A 192 21.77 11.52 17.65
N VAL A 193 21.60 10.36 18.26
CA VAL A 193 20.58 9.40 17.86
C VAL A 193 19.85 8.92 19.11
N ALA A 194 18.53 9.01 19.09
CA ALA A 194 17.69 8.58 20.20
C ALA A 194 16.47 7.79 19.69
N ALA A 195 16.20 6.66 20.34
CA ALA A 195 14.99 5.86 20.14
C ALA A 195 14.13 5.95 21.41
N ILE A 196 12.86 6.30 21.24
CA ILE A 196 11.93 6.62 22.32
C ILE A 196 10.63 5.84 22.09
N ASP A 197 10.06 5.23 23.14
CA ASP A 197 8.63 4.91 23.15
C ASP A 197 7.89 6.20 23.48
N TRP A 198 7.40 6.89 22.46
CA TRP A 198 6.94 8.26 22.60
C TRP A 198 5.61 8.37 23.37
N LEU A 199 4.82 7.28 23.42
CA LEU A 199 3.56 7.27 24.17
C LEU A 199 3.80 7.15 25.68
N THR A 200 4.70 6.24 26.10
CA THR A 200 5.12 6.16 27.51
C THR A 200 6.18 7.19 27.88
N LYS A 201 6.78 7.84 26.88
CA LYS A 201 7.90 8.78 27.00
C LYS A 201 9.15 8.11 27.59
N GLU A 202 9.27 6.80 27.41
CA GLU A 202 10.41 6.03 27.86
C GLU A 202 11.52 6.06 26.81
N LEU A 203 12.72 6.44 27.24
CA LEU A 203 13.90 6.38 26.40
C LEU A 203 14.38 4.93 26.28
N ILE A 204 14.40 4.41 25.05
CA ILE A 204 14.89 3.05 24.76
C ILE A 204 16.40 3.08 24.60
N CYS A 205 16.89 4.07 23.85
CA CYS A 205 18.30 4.22 23.55
C CYS A 205 18.65 5.67 23.26
N GLU A 206 19.83 6.09 23.70
CA GLU A 206 20.43 7.36 23.35
C GLU A 206 21.95 7.19 23.26
N PHE A 207 22.54 7.68 22.17
CA PHE A 207 23.97 7.76 22.03
C PHE A 207 24.35 8.86 21.03
N ASN A 208 25.64 9.20 21.01
CA ASN A 208 26.21 10.13 20.06
C ASN A 208 27.23 9.42 19.17
N VAL A 209 26.99 9.46 17.87
CA VAL A 209 27.85 8.88 16.82
C VAL A 209 29.11 9.71 16.61
N GLN A 210 29.11 10.99 17.00
CA GLN A 210 30.19 11.96 16.74
C GLN A 210 30.50 12.20 15.24
N GLU A 211 29.59 11.77 14.36
CA GLU A 211 29.62 12.04 12.93
C GLU A 211 28.31 12.67 12.47
N SER A 212 28.29 13.17 11.23
CA SER A 212 27.06 13.73 10.66
C SER A 212 26.04 12.63 10.33
N VAL A 213 24.84 12.75 10.89
CA VAL A 213 23.71 11.86 10.56
C VAL A 213 22.88 12.51 9.45
N HIS A 214 22.70 11.78 8.35
CA HIS A 214 21.97 12.26 7.18
C HIS A 214 20.49 11.89 7.23
N ASP A 215 20.22 10.64 7.58
CA ASP A 215 18.87 10.09 7.64
C ASP A 215 18.85 8.90 8.59
N ILE A 216 17.66 8.58 9.08
CA ILE A 216 17.41 7.48 10.01
C ILE A 216 16.17 6.73 9.57
N HIS A 217 16.14 5.42 9.79
CA HIS A 217 14.95 4.65 9.46
C HIS A 217 14.88 3.36 10.27
N TRP A 218 13.69 3.02 10.79
CA TRP A 218 13.45 1.72 11.38
C TRP A 218 13.49 0.60 10.33
N LEU A 219 13.86 -0.61 10.73
CA LEU A 219 13.81 -1.78 9.85
C LEU A 219 12.49 -2.53 10.03
N HIS A 220 12.49 -3.86 9.99
CA HIS A 220 11.28 -4.68 10.08
C HIS A 220 10.68 -4.71 11.49
N MET A 221 11.49 -4.46 12.52
CA MET A 221 11.10 -4.50 13.93
C MET A 221 11.61 -3.27 14.67
N PRO A 222 10.97 -2.87 15.78
CA PRO A 222 11.45 -1.77 16.62
C PRO A 222 12.70 -2.17 17.44
N THR A 223 13.34 -3.29 17.07
CA THR A 223 14.59 -3.78 17.66
C THR A 223 15.81 -3.33 16.87
N MET A 224 15.65 -2.91 15.61
CA MET A 224 16.77 -2.53 14.77
C MET A 224 16.43 -1.32 13.91
N PHE A 225 17.39 -0.43 13.76
CA PHE A 225 17.27 0.75 12.90
C PHE A 225 18.57 1.02 12.16
N ALA A 226 18.44 1.64 11.00
CA ALA A 226 19.55 2.07 10.16
C ALA A 226 19.79 3.57 10.33
N VAL A 227 21.07 3.94 10.44
CA VAL A 227 21.52 5.33 10.52
C VAL A 227 22.48 5.58 9.37
N ALA A 228 22.14 6.53 8.49
CA ALA A 228 23.04 7.01 7.45
C ALA A 228 24.01 8.03 8.06
N GLN A 229 25.26 7.60 8.30
CA GLN A 229 26.30 8.46 8.83
C GLN A 229 27.00 9.23 7.70
N LYS A 230 28.21 9.74 7.96
CA LYS A 230 28.96 10.52 6.97
C LYS A 230 29.35 9.68 5.76
N ASP A 231 30.00 8.55 6.01
CA ASP A 231 30.56 7.72 4.95
C ASP A 231 29.73 6.47 4.67
N TRP A 232 29.18 5.80 5.69
CA TRP A 232 28.45 4.55 5.52
C TRP A 232 27.12 4.52 6.28
N VAL A 233 26.30 3.53 5.96
CA VAL A 233 25.11 3.20 6.75
C VAL A 233 25.46 2.16 7.81
N TYR A 234 24.99 2.42 9.02
CA TYR A 234 25.20 1.59 10.19
C TYR A 234 23.85 1.03 10.65
N ILE A 235 23.81 -0.23 11.05
CA ILE A 235 22.63 -0.84 11.67
C ILE A 235 22.91 -0.98 13.16
N TYR A 236 21.98 -0.51 13.97
CA TYR A 236 22.03 -0.57 15.42
C TYR A 236 20.93 -1.46 15.97
N ASP A 237 21.21 -2.07 17.11
CA ASP A 237 20.21 -2.72 17.96
C ASP A 237 19.43 -1.66 18.76
N SER A 238 18.30 -2.08 19.33
CA SER A 238 17.46 -1.36 20.28
C SER A 238 18.23 -0.77 21.46
N ARG A 239 19.36 -1.35 21.85
CA ARG A 239 20.22 -0.83 22.93
C ARG A 239 21.24 0.22 22.48
N GLY A 240 21.37 0.43 21.17
CA GLY A 240 22.39 1.31 20.56
C GLY A 240 23.70 0.61 20.24
N THR A 241 23.77 -0.71 20.39
CA THR A 241 24.94 -1.49 19.97
C THR A 241 25.00 -1.56 18.45
N GLN A 242 26.13 -1.21 17.86
CA GLN A 242 26.34 -1.35 16.42
C GLN A 242 26.40 -2.83 16.05
N ILE A 243 25.53 -3.26 15.13
CA ILE A 243 25.52 -4.62 14.58
C ILE A 243 26.35 -4.68 13.29
N HIS A 244 26.08 -3.77 12.36
CA HIS A 244 26.68 -3.80 11.02
C HIS A 244 27.16 -2.43 10.56
N CYS A 245 28.23 -2.44 9.76
CA CYS A 245 28.71 -1.31 8.96
C CYS A 245 28.62 -1.69 7.49
N LEU A 246 27.74 -1.04 6.73
CA LEU A 246 27.43 -1.39 5.35
C LEU A 246 28.36 -0.64 4.39
N LYS A 247 29.57 -1.16 4.17
CA LYS A 247 30.58 -0.51 3.30
C LYS A 247 30.16 -0.34 1.83
N LYS A 248 29.24 -1.19 1.34
CA LYS A 248 28.67 -1.08 -0.02
C LYS A 248 27.77 0.16 -0.18
N LEU A 249 27.26 0.67 0.94
CA LEU A 249 26.32 1.77 1.04
C LEU A 249 27.10 3.03 1.43
N TYR A 250 27.75 3.66 0.44
CA TYR A 250 28.64 4.80 0.63
C TYR A 250 27.94 6.15 0.39
N ARG A 251 28.15 7.11 1.31
CA ARG A 251 27.62 8.49 1.29
C ARG A 251 26.13 8.55 0.96
N ILE A 252 25.32 8.04 1.87
CA ILE A 252 23.87 8.00 1.70
C ILE A 252 23.22 9.22 2.31
N TYR A 253 22.33 9.82 1.53
CA TYR A 253 21.60 11.01 1.91
C TYR A 253 20.19 10.70 2.42
N LYS A 254 19.52 9.68 1.86
CA LYS A 254 18.18 9.23 2.26
C LYS A 254 18.06 7.72 2.33
N LEU A 255 17.28 7.24 3.29
CA LEU A 255 16.95 5.85 3.58
C LEU A 255 15.44 5.66 3.62
N ASP A 256 14.98 4.50 3.18
CA ASP A 256 13.59 4.07 3.32
C ASP A 256 13.53 2.54 3.36
N PHE A 257 12.57 1.95 4.06
CA PHE A 257 12.50 0.51 4.27
C PHE A 257 11.20 -0.12 3.77
N LEU A 258 11.33 -1.07 2.85
CA LEU A 258 10.22 -1.81 2.26
C LEU A 258 9.88 -3.01 3.16
N ALA A 259 8.96 -2.79 4.10
CA ALA A 259 8.66 -3.75 5.17
C ALA A 259 8.27 -5.16 4.69
N TYR A 260 7.45 -5.29 3.64
CA TYR A 260 7.03 -6.61 3.13
C TYR A 260 8.12 -7.37 2.36
N HIS A 261 9.12 -6.65 1.85
CA HIS A 261 10.19 -7.21 1.03
C HIS A 261 11.50 -7.35 1.80
N PHE A 262 11.60 -6.75 2.99
CA PHE A 262 12.81 -6.66 3.81
C PHE A 262 13.97 -5.97 3.06
N LEU A 263 13.65 -4.97 2.24
CA LEU A 263 14.64 -4.21 1.48
C LEU A 263 14.86 -2.84 2.11
N LEU A 264 16.10 -2.55 2.48
CA LEU A 264 16.56 -1.20 2.79
C LEU A 264 16.95 -0.52 1.48
N VAL A 265 16.25 0.56 1.15
CA VAL A 265 16.55 1.40 -0.01
C VAL A 265 17.36 2.58 0.44
N SER A 266 18.37 2.90 -0.36
CA SER A 266 19.29 3.98 -0.07
C SER A 266 19.58 4.79 -1.31
N ALA A 267 19.56 6.11 -1.16
CA ALA A 267 19.98 7.06 -2.18
C ALA A 267 21.35 7.66 -1.79
N SER A 268 22.35 7.37 -2.60
CA SER A 268 23.71 7.90 -2.46
C SER A 268 23.86 9.24 -3.15
N ASP A 269 24.70 10.11 -2.58
CA ASP A 269 25.13 11.38 -3.18
C ASP A 269 25.88 11.17 -4.51
N ASN A 270 26.49 9.99 -4.69
CA ASN A 270 27.14 9.61 -5.96
C ASN A 270 26.14 9.30 -7.08
N GLY A 271 24.84 9.43 -6.84
CA GLY A 271 23.80 9.14 -7.82
C GLY A 271 23.47 7.67 -7.95
N HIS A 272 23.68 6.88 -6.91
CA HIS A 272 23.29 5.48 -6.89
C HIS A 272 22.08 5.27 -6.01
N ILE A 273 21.08 4.56 -6.52
CA ILE A 273 19.99 3.99 -5.72
C ILE A 273 20.27 2.51 -5.53
N SER A 274 20.28 2.06 -4.28
CA SER A 274 20.70 0.71 -3.91
C SER A 274 19.67 0.03 -3.02
N TRP A 275 19.33 -1.22 -3.35
CA TRP A 275 18.42 -2.08 -2.58
C TRP A 275 19.24 -3.15 -1.87
N LEU A 276 19.25 -3.11 -0.55
CA LEU A 276 19.90 -4.09 0.31
C LEU A 276 18.83 -4.96 0.97
N ASP A 277 18.92 -6.27 0.78
CA ASP A 277 18.14 -7.23 1.54
C ASP A 277 18.68 -7.34 2.97
N VAL A 278 17.88 -6.91 3.94
CA VAL A 278 18.26 -6.90 5.36
C VAL A 278 18.26 -8.31 5.94
N SER A 279 17.39 -9.21 5.47
CA SER A 279 17.32 -10.56 6.03
C SER A 279 18.50 -11.42 5.58
N MET A 280 18.93 -11.25 4.32
CA MET A 280 20.04 -12.01 3.73
C MET A 280 21.39 -11.28 3.83
N GLY A 281 21.39 -9.97 4.08
CA GLY A 281 22.58 -9.11 4.05
C GLY A 281 23.16 -8.91 2.65
N GLN A 282 22.38 -9.17 1.59
CA GLN A 282 22.85 -9.14 0.21
C GLN A 282 22.34 -7.89 -0.52
N LEU A 283 23.21 -7.29 -1.32
CA LEU A 283 22.83 -6.18 -2.19
C LEU A 283 22.11 -6.76 -3.41
N VAL A 284 20.82 -6.48 -3.55
CA VAL A 284 19.96 -7.00 -4.62
C VAL A 284 20.23 -6.27 -5.92
N SER A 285 20.23 -4.94 -5.86
CA SER A 285 20.41 -4.10 -7.04
C SER A 285 21.09 -2.79 -6.65
N SER A 286 21.91 -2.27 -7.54
CA SER A 286 22.48 -0.93 -7.46
C SER A 286 22.43 -0.29 -8.83
N THR A 287 21.63 0.76 -8.93
CA THR A 287 21.32 1.42 -10.19
C THR A 287 21.86 2.84 -10.14
N LYS A 288 22.57 3.24 -11.21
CA LYS A 288 23.06 4.60 -11.37
C LYS A 288 21.97 5.49 -11.96
N MET A 289 21.60 6.53 -11.24
CA MET A 289 20.67 7.56 -11.67
C MET A 289 21.32 8.50 -12.68
N LYS A 290 20.54 9.04 -13.62
CA LYS A 290 21.04 10.01 -14.61
C LYS A 290 21.38 11.35 -13.96
N VAL A 291 20.59 11.75 -12.97
CA VAL A 291 20.83 12.95 -12.16
C VAL A 291 21.32 12.48 -10.79
N PRO A 292 22.57 12.78 -10.40
CA PRO A 292 23.16 12.16 -9.22
C PRO A 292 22.59 12.70 -7.90
N ARG A 293 22.28 14.00 -7.86
CA ARG A 293 21.73 14.63 -6.67
C ARG A 293 20.23 14.33 -6.56
N VAL A 294 19.84 13.74 -5.43
CA VAL A 294 18.44 13.50 -5.05
C VAL A 294 18.12 14.39 -3.87
N THR A 295 16.97 15.05 -3.91
CA THR A 295 16.48 15.90 -2.82
C THR A 295 15.51 15.18 -1.91
N ALA A 296 14.75 14.23 -2.45
CA ALA A 296 13.71 13.51 -1.75
C ALA A 296 13.64 12.05 -2.21
N MET A 297 13.27 11.16 -1.29
CA MET A 297 13.05 9.76 -1.57
C MET A 297 11.90 9.26 -0.69
N LYS A 298 10.89 8.64 -1.31
CA LYS A 298 9.77 8.03 -0.59
C LYS A 298 9.27 6.81 -1.36
N GLN A 299 8.96 5.74 -0.65
CA GLN A 299 8.32 4.56 -1.20
C GLN A 299 6.82 4.77 -1.36
N ASN A 300 6.26 4.12 -2.38
CA ASN A 300 4.83 3.90 -2.46
C ASN A 300 4.47 2.62 -1.68
N PRO A 301 3.73 2.73 -0.56
CA PRO A 301 3.42 1.59 0.31
C PRO A 301 2.56 0.51 -0.38
N TYR A 302 1.83 0.85 -1.46
CA TYR A 302 0.97 -0.09 -2.17
C TYR A 302 1.74 -1.06 -3.09
N ASN A 303 2.76 -0.57 -3.79
CA ASN A 303 3.48 -1.34 -4.81
C ASN A 303 5.00 -1.45 -4.58
N ALA A 304 5.50 -0.84 -3.49
CA ALA A 304 6.91 -0.83 -3.08
C ALA A 304 7.88 -0.21 -4.12
N ILE A 305 7.37 0.59 -5.05
CA ILE A 305 8.21 1.38 -5.95
C ILE A 305 8.68 2.63 -5.21
N VAL A 306 9.94 2.97 -5.42
CA VAL A 306 10.56 4.13 -4.77
C VAL A 306 10.60 5.30 -5.74
N ALA A 307 10.11 6.46 -5.32
CA ALA A 307 10.23 7.68 -6.10
C ALA A 307 11.37 8.54 -5.57
N THR A 308 12.11 9.16 -6.49
CA THR A 308 13.18 10.10 -6.21
C THR A 308 12.87 11.45 -6.81
N GLY A 309 12.92 12.50 -5.99
CA GLY A 309 12.82 13.89 -6.43
C GLY A 309 14.17 14.42 -6.89
N HIS A 310 14.19 15.09 -8.04
CA HIS A 310 15.42 15.61 -8.64
C HIS A 310 15.43 17.16 -8.74
N PRO A 311 16.64 17.77 -8.78
CA PRO A 311 16.80 19.22 -8.95
C PRO A 311 16.28 19.80 -10.28
N ASN A 312 16.12 18.98 -11.30
CA ASN A 312 15.56 19.36 -12.60
C ASN A 312 14.02 19.43 -12.61
N GLY A 313 13.36 19.17 -11.48
CA GLY A 313 11.90 19.16 -11.37
C GLY A 313 11.23 17.85 -11.80
N THR A 314 12.02 16.81 -12.10
CA THR A 314 11.48 15.48 -12.39
C THR A 314 11.38 14.62 -11.14
N VAL A 315 10.35 13.78 -11.10
CA VAL A 315 10.22 12.67 -10.15
C VAL A 315 10.40 11.37 -10.95
N ASP A 316 11.45 10.62 -10.62
CA ASP A 316 11.74 9.33 -11.25
C ASP A 316 11.28 8.20 -10.31
N MET A 317 10.66 7.16 -10.86
CA MET A 317 10.19 5.98 -10.12
C MET A 317 11.04 4.75 -10.44
N TRP A 318 11.42 4.01 -9.41
CA TRP A 318 12.40 2.93 -9.49
C TRP A 318 11.86 1.59 -8.98
N SER A 319 12.21 0.53 -9.71
CA SER A 319 12.03 -0.86 -9.29
C SER A 319 13.39 -1.55 -9.28
N PRO A 320 13.68 -2.45 -8.32
CA PRO A 320 14.95 -3.18 -8.30
C PRO A 320 15.15 -4.08 -9.52
N ASN A 321 14.06 -4.40 -10.23
CA ASN A 321 14.03 -5.34 -11.36
C ASN A 321 14.52 -4.72 -12.67
N GLN A 322 14.58 -3.40 -12.75
CA GLN A 322 14.98 -2.66 -13.94
C GLN A 322 16.17 -1.75 -13.62
N LYS A 323 17.17 -1.75 -14.51
CA LYS A 323 18.32 -0.82 -14.41
C LYS A 323 17.96 0.60 -14.82
N GLU A 324 16.89 0.77 -15.58
CA GLU A 324 16.37 2.08 -15.91
C GLU A 324 15.18 2.40 -15.00
N ARG A 325 14.93 3.70 -14.80
CA ARG A 325 13.70 4.16 -14.14
C ARG A 325 12.48 3.65 -14.89
N VAL A 326 11.48 3.23 -14.13
CA VAL A 326 10.23 2.69 -14.68
C VAL A 326 9.37 3.82 -15.25
N VAL A 327 9.32 4.95 -14.55
CA VAL A 327 8.56 6.14 -14.93
C VAL A 327 9.39 7.38 -14.63
N SER A 328 9.23 8.42 -15.43
CA SER A 328 9.80 9.75 -15.21
C SER A 328 8.71 10.79 -15.45
N MET A 329 8.42 11.59 -14.43
CA MET A 329 7.37 12.61 -14.47
C MET A 329 8.01 13.99 -14.32
N LEU A 330 7.73 14.91 -15.24
CA LEU A 330 8.07 16.32 -15.06
C LEU A 330 6.99 16.96 -14.17
N CYS A 331 7.29 17.09 -12.89
CA CYS A 331 6.32 17.59 -11.91
C CYS A 331 6.39 19.12 -11.78
N HIS A 332 7.60 19.66 -11.68
CA HIS A 332 7.85 21.06 -11.39
C HIS A 332 8.78 21.68 -12.44
N ALA A 333 8.69 23.01 -12.61
CA ALA A 333 9.62 23.74 -13.47
C ALA A 333 10.99 23.94 -12.80
N SER A 334 11.05 23.72 -11.49
CA SER A 334 12.23 23.85 -10.64
C SER A 334 12.42 22.59 -9.81
N CYS A 335 13.49 22.55 -9.02
CA CYS A 335 13.81 21.45 -8.11
C CYS A 335 12.60 20.97 -7.29
N VAL A 336 12.38 19.65 -7.30
CA VAL A 336 11.46 19.00 -6.36
C VAL A 336 12.11 19.02 -4.98
N ARG A 337 11.41 19.48 -3.95
CA ARG A 337 11.89 19.52 -2.56
C ARG A 337 11.55 18.25 -1.82
N ASP A 338 10.31 17.79 -1.95
CA ASP A 338 9.84 16.56 -1.33
C ASP A 338 8.72 15.88 -2.13
N VAL A 339 8.51 14.59 -1.85
CA VAL A 339 7.49 13.74 -2.45
C VAL A 339 6.88 12.82 -1.39
N ALA A 340 5.57 12.73 -1.36
CA ALA A 340 4.85 11.82 -0.47
C ALA A 340 3.78 11.02 -1.22
N PHE A 341 3.48 9.83 -0.73
CA PHE A 341 2.50 8.90 -1.31
C PHE A 341 1.34 8.65 -0.36
N ASP A 342 0.15 8.52 -0.91
CA ASP A 342 -1.00 7.95 -0.21
C ASP A 342 -0.74 6.47 0.16
N CYS A 343 -1.24 6.03 1.32
CA CYS A 343 -1.20 4.63 1.76
C CYS A 343 -1.85 3.67 0.76
N GLU A 344 -2.89 4.08 0.05
CA GLU A 344 -3.49 3.25 -1.01
C GLU A 344 -2.70 3.27 -2.34
N GLY A 345 -1.67 4.11 -2.44
CA GLY A 345 -0.83 4.25 -3.63
C GLY A 345 -1.55 4.80 -4.86
N ARG A 346 -2.69 5.48 -4.68
CA ARG A 346 -3.44 6.11 -5.77
C ARG A 346 -2.89 7.48 -6.13
N TYR A 347 -2.48 8.23 -5.12
CA TYR A 347 -2.08 9.62 -5.26
C TYR A 347 -0.67 9.87 -4.77
N MET A 348 -0.01 10.82 -5.40
CA MET A 348 1.30 11.34 -5.02
C MET A 348 1.20 12.85 -4.87
N VAL A 349 1.84 13.39 -3.84
CA VAL A 349 2.00 14.83 -3.64
C VAL A 349 3.45 15.19 -3.88
N SER A 350 3.71 16.25 -4.64
CA SER A 350 5.04 16.79 -4.87
C SER A 350 5.12 18.27 -4.51
N ALA A 351 6.20 18.65 -3.83
CA ALA A 351 6.52 20.02 -3.46
C ALA A 351 7.70 20.53 -4.30
N GLY A 352 7.57 21.73 -4.88
CA GLY A 352 8.62 22.36 -5.69
C GLY A 352 9.19 23.63 -5.06
N ILE A 353 10.44 23.97 -5.41
CA ILE A 353 11.04 25.27 -5.09
C ILE A 353 10.26 26.43 -5.71
N ASP A 354 9.48 26.16 -6.77
CA ASP A 354 8.57 27.10 -7.43
C ASP A 354 7.39 27.57 -6.56
N ARG A 355 7.35 27.17 -5.28
CA ARG A 355 6.29 27.44 -4.31
C ARG A 355 4.97 26.81 -4.71
N THR A 356 5.01 25.74 -5.50
CA THR A 356 3.82 24.99 -5.86
C THR A 356 3.79 23.63 -5.17
N LEU A 357 2.60 23.25 -4.73
CA LEU A 357 2.26 21.91 -4.30
C LEU A 357 1.37 21.30 -5.37
N LYS A 358 1.72 20.11 -5.87
CA LYS A 358 0.95 19.42 -6.91
C LYS A 358 0.52 18.05 -6.45
N VAL A 359 -0.73 17.71 -6.76
CA VAL A 359 -1.33 16.41 -6.46
C VAL A 359 -1.48 15.65 -7.78
N TRP A 360 -1.03 14.40 -7.80
CA TRP A 360 -0.97 13.55 -8.98
C TRP A 360 -1.76 12.26 -8.80
N ASP A 361 -2.47 11.84 -9.84
CA ASP A 361 -2.97 10.46 -9.95
C ASP A 361 -1.86 9.59 -10.52
N ILE A 362 -1.33 8.65 -9.73
CA ILE A 362 -0.21 7.78 -10.12
C ILE A 362 -0.64 6.76 -11.17
N ARG A 363 -1.92 6.40 -11.22
CA ARG A 363 -2.41 5.37 -12.16
C ARG A 363 -2.43 5.89 -13.59
N ASN A 364 -2.69 7.19 -13.74
CA ASN A 364 -2.80 7.87 -15.03
C ASN A 364 -1.65 8.84 -15.30
N TYR A 365 -0.79 9.08 -14.31
CA TYR A 365 0.31 10.06 -14.32
C TYR A 365 -0.15 11.48 -14.70
N LYS A 366 -1.31 11.90 -14.20
CA LYS A 366 -1.89 13.21 -14.47
C LYS A 366 -1.92 14.08 -13.22
N CYS A 367 -1.64 15.36 -13.40
CA CYS A 367 -1.83 16.37 -12.35
C CYS A 367 -3.34 16.55 -12.13
N LEU A 368 -3.79 16.36 -10.89
CA LEU A 368 -5.17 16.60 -10.48
C LEU A 368 -5.34 18.03 -9.98
N GLN A 369 -4.48 18.45 -9.06
CA GLN A 369 -4.57 19.75 -8.39
C GLN A 369 -3.22 20.44 -8.32
N HIS A 370 -3.25 21.77 -8.31
CA HIS A 370 -2.09 22.64 -8.17
C HIS A 370 -2.43 23.75 -7.18
N TYR A 371 -1.63 23.87 -6.12
CA TYR A 371 -1.76 24.88 -5.09
C TYR A 371 -0.52 25.77 -5.07
N SER A 372 -0.72 27.08 -5.08
CA SER A 372 0.36 28.05 -4.93
C SER A 372 0.49 28.45 -3.47
N LEU A 373 1.65 28.15 -2.88
CA LEU A 373 1.96 28.47 -1.50
C LEU A 373 2.60 29.86 -1.38
N ARG A 374 2.52 30.44 -0.19
CA ARG A 374 3.09 31.78 0.08
C ARG A 374 4.62 31.77 0.07
N SER A 375 5.23 30.65 0.44
CA SER A 375 6.68 30.46 0.47
C SER A 375 7.03 29.05 -0.02
N MET A 376 8.32 28.75 -0.10
CA MET A 376 8.84 27.48 -0.58
C MET A 376 8.53 26.34 0.41
N PRO A 377 7.88 25.25 -0.04
CA PRO A 377 7.70 24.06 0.79
C PRO A 377 9.04 23.33 1.00
N SER A 378 9.28 22.79 2.19
CA SER A 378 10.51 22.07 2.53
C SER A 378 10.33 20.55 2.58
N HIS A 379 9.39 20.06 3.40
CA HIS A 379 9.11 18.63 3.62
C HIS A 379 7.60 18.34 3.54
N LEU A 380 7.26 17.12 3.14
CA LEU A 380 5.90 16.63 2.93
C LEU A 380 5.71 15.26 3.57
N ASP A 381 4.53 15.03 4.13
CA ASP A 381 4.08 13.68 4.48
C ASP A 381 2.57 13.53 4.30
N VAL A 382 2.11 12.30 4.11
CA VAL A 382 0.70 11.98 3.90
C VAL A 382 0.26 10.96 4.95
N SER A 383 -0.83 11.28 5.65
CA SER A 383 -1.39 10.41 6.68
C SER A 383 -2.17 9.23 6.09
N GLN A 384 -2.45 8.21 6.93
CA GLN A 384 -3.27 7.05 6.55
C GLN A 384 -4.68 7.44 6.07
N ARG A 385 -5.22 8.54 6.59
CA ARG A 385 -6.52 9.10 6.19
C ARG A 385 -6.41 10.24 5.19
N ASN A 386 -5.31 10.29 4.42
CA ASN A 386 -5.13 11.23 3.31
C ASN A 386 -5.02 12.71 3.71
N PHE A 387 -4.59 13.01 4.94
CA PHE A 387 -4.16 14.37 5.29
C PHE A 387 -2.77 14.62 4.69
N VAL A 388 -2.56 15.80 4.14
CA VAL A 388 -1.28 16.21 3.57
C VAL A 388 -0.68 17.27 4.49
N ALA A 389 0.45 16.96 5.11
CA ALA A 389 1.22 17.92 5.89
C ALA A 389 2.31 18.54 5.00
N VAL A 390 2.40 19.87 5.03
CA VAL A 390 3.38 20.65 4.27
C VAL A 390 4.11 21.59 5.21
N SER A 391 5.44 21.48 5.28
CA SER A 391 6.25 22.51 5.93
C SER A 391 6.55 23.64 4.97
N VAL A 392 6.31 24.88 5.43
CA VAL A 392 6.59 26.12 4.73
C VAL A 392 7.41 27.00 5.68
N GLY A 393 8.75 26.82 5.64
CA GLY A 393 9.67 27.50 6.55
C GLY A 393 9.54 27.01 7.99
N ASN A 394 8.92 27.81 8.86
CA ASN A 394 8.63 27.49 10.26
C ASN A 394 7.13 27.29 10.53
N VAL A 395 6.32 27.22 9.47
CA VAL A 395 4.88 26.99 9.56
C VAL A 395 4.58 25.63 8.94
N VAL A 396 3.74 24.84 9.61
CA VAL A 396 3.13 23.64 9.05
C VAL A 396 1.71 23.95 8.62
N GLU A 397 1.40 23.66 7.37
CA GLU A 397 0.04 23.69 6.83
C GLU A 397 -0.43 22.27 6.58
N ILE A 398 -1.61 21.95 7.08
CA ILE A 398 -2.24 20.64 6.90
C ILE A 398 -3.43 20.82 6.00
N TYR A 399 -3.56 19.96 4.99
CA TYR A 399 -4.69 19.95 4.08
C TYR A 399 -5.44 18.63 4.19
N ASN A 400 -6.76 18.68 4.25
CA ASN A 400 -7.65 17.52 4.22
C ASN A 400 -8.24 17.36 2.82
N ASP A 401 -8.52 16.13 2.37
CA ASP A 401 -9.28 15.81 1.15
C ASP A 401 -8.77 16.40 -0.19
N CYS A 402 -7.50 16.82 -0.25
CA CYS A 402 -6.87 17.41 -1.44
C CYS A 402 -6.85 16.53 -2.70
N PHE A 403 -7.09 15.23 -2.55
CA PHE A 403 -7.08 14.28 -3.66
C PHE A 403 -8.40 14.21 -4.42
N ARG A 404 -9.52 14.53 -3.75
CA ARG A 404 -10.86 14.40 -4.31
C ARG A 404 -11.36 15.73 -4.86
N GLN A 405 -11.15 16.80 -4.10
CA GLN A 405 -11.66 18.14 -4.40
C GLN A 405 -10.55 19.18 -4.25
N PRO A 406 -10.58 20.27 -5.03
CA PRO A 406 -9.69 21.40 -4.80
C PRO A 406 -10.04 22.07 -3.47
N VAL A 407 -9.03 22.33 -2.65
CA VAL A 407 -9.18 22.92 -1.33
C VAL A 407 -8.55 24.31 -1.29
N ASP A 408 -9.35 25.33 -0.95
CA ASP A 408 -8.88 26.72 -0.93
C ASP A 408 -8.16 27.11 0.37
N LYS A 409 -8.56 26.50 1.49
CA LYS A 409 -8.08 26.81 2.84
C LYS A 409 -7.46 25.58 3.50
N PRO A 410 -6.33 25.70 4.20
CA PRO A 410 -5.78 24.58 4.96
C PRO A 410 -6.75 24.16 6.08
N TYR A 411 -6.72 22.89 6.43
CA TYR A 411 -7.44 22.35 7.59
C TYR A 411 -6.90 22.94 8.89
N MET A 412 -5.58 22.94 9.05
CA MET A 412 -4.92 23.51 10.22
C MET A 412 -3.62 24.21 9.83
N ARG A 413 -3.27 25.26 10.57
CA ARG A 413 -1.95 25.89 10.49
C ARG A 413 -1.31 25.93 11.87
N HIS A 414 -0.10 25.39 11.98
CA HIS A 414 0.69 25.46 13.20
C HIS A 414 2.01 26.21 12.95
N ARG A 415 2.37 27.14 13.83
CA ARG A 415 3.58 27.96 13.71
C ARG A 415 4.57 27.59 14.81
N LEU A 416 5.78 27.24 14.39
CA LEU A 416 6.90 26.93 15.27
C LEU A 416 7.86 28.12 15.33
N ASN A 417 8.68 28.14 16.38
CA ASN A 417 9.70 29.17 16.57
C ASN A 417 10.95 28.93 15.70
N ASP A 418 11.20 27.69 15.30
CA ASP A 418 12.40 27.28 14.57
C ASP A 418 12.08 26.76 13.16
N VAL A 419 13.14 26.61 12.35
CA VAL A 419 13.04 26.05 11.00
C VAL A 419 12.83 24.54 11.09
N ILE A 420 11.84 24.06 10.34
CA ILE A 420 11.45 22.66 10.28
C ILE A 420 12.43 21.89 9.40
N SER A 421 12.94 20.78 9.92
CA SER A 421 13.86 19.88 9.23
C SER A 421 13.23 18.58 8.75
N ASP A 422 12.13 18.12 9.35
CA ASP A 422 11.43 16.91 8.91
C ASP A 422 10.00 16.87 9.47
N ILE A 423 9.12 16.12 8.82
CA ILE A 423 7.72 15.93 9.24
C ILE A 423 7.31 14.49 8.95
N GLU A 424 6.66 13.84 9.91
CA GLU A 424 6.05 12.53 9.69
C GLU A 424 4.80 12.34 10.55
N PHE A 425 3.74 11.81 9.97
CA PHE A 425 2.53 11.42 10.70
C PHE A 425 2.80 10.17 11.52
N CYS A 426 2.24 10.14 12.74
CA CYS A 426 2.19 8.90 13.50
C CYS A 426 1.11 7.99 12.91
N ASN A 427 1.46 6.74 12.61
CA ASN A 427 0.46 5.76 12.20
C ASN A 427 -0.51 5.47 13.36
N PHE A 428 -1.79 5.27 13.03
CA PHE A 428 -2.89 4.94 13.94
C PHE A 428 -3.26 5.96 15.02
N GLU A 429 -2.52 7.07 15.13
CA GLU A 429 -2.82 8.14 16.09
C GLU A 429 -2.95 9.50 15.39
N ASP A 430 -3.74 10.38 15.99
CA ASP A 430 -4.02 11.73 15.50
C ASP A 430 -2.87 12.70 15.83
N VAL A 431 -1.64 12.33 15.42
CA VAL A 431 -0.40 13.04 15.79
C VAL A 431 0.49 13.24 14.57
N LEU A 432 1.12 14.41 14.52
CA LEU A 432 2.19 14.77 13.60
C LEU A 432 3.47 15.06 14.38
N GLY A 433 4.51 14.30 14.10
CA GLY A 433 5.85 14.59 14.60
C GLY A 433 6.54 15.60 13.69
N ILE A 434 7.10 16.64 14.30
CA ILE A 434 7.83 17.69 13.59
C ILE A 434 9.24 17.77 14.15
N GLY A 435 10.23 17.45 13.32
CA GLY A 435 11.63 17.69 13.62
C GLY A 435 11.99 19.13 13.26
N HIS A 436 12.66 19.84 14.16
CA HIS A 436 13.15 21.20 13.92
C HIS A 436 14.61 21.34 14.38
N GLN A 437 15.20 22.52 14.13
CA GLN A 437 16.60 22.78 14.46
C GLN A 437 16.96 22.57 15.94
N LYS A 438 16.00 22.85 16.83
CA LYS A 438 16.18 22.80 18.29
C LYS A 438 15.54 21.59 18.95
N GLY A 439 15.15 20.57 18.18
CA GLY A 439 14.60 19.34 18.74
C GLY A 439 13.37 18.83 18.00
N PHE A 440 12.36 18.42 18.75
CA PHE A 440 11.20 17.72 18.24
C PHE A 440 9.92 18.19 18.93
N THR A 441 8.86 18.39 18.14
CA THR A 441 7.52 18.77 18.61
C THR A 441 6.50 17.77 18.10
N SER A 442 5.69 17.21 19.00
CA SER A 442 4.55 16.35 18.68
C SER A 442 3.27 17.18 18.69
N VAL A 443 2.54 17.26 17.57
CA VAL A 443 1.35 18.11 17.38
C VAL A 443 0.12 17.24 17.19
N ILE A 444 -1.01 17.60 17.79
CA ILE A 444 -2.26 16.85 17.64
C ILE A 444 -2.99 17.32 16.38
N ILE A 445 -3.36 16.40 15.50
CA ILE A 445 -4.15 16.67 14.29
C ILE A 445 -5.37 15.75 14.30
N PRO A 446 -6.54 16.24 14.76
CA PRO A 446 -7.73 15.42 14.82
C PRO A 446 -8.09 14.84 13.44
N GLY A 447 -8.28 13.52 13.38
CA GLY A 447 -8.66 12.79 12.18
C GLY A 447 -7.53 12.34 11.26
N SER A 448 -6.26 12.59 11.59
CA SER A 448 -5.15 12.20 10.72
C SER A 448 -4.85 10.70 10.72
N GLY A 449 -5.02 10.01 11.85
CA GLY A 449 -4.69 8.60 12.03
C GLY A 449 -5.85 7.66 11.70
N GLU A 450 -5.55 6.42 11.28
CA GLU A 450 -6.60 5.41 11.14
C GLU A 450 -6.96 4.82 12.51
N PRO A 451 -8.19 5.04 13.03
CA PRO A 451 -8.56 4.65 14.40
C PRO A 451 -8.65 3.12 14.56
N ASN A 452 -8.96 2.41 13.48
CA ASN A 452 -9.15 0.96 13.50
C ASN A 452 -7.98 0.27 12.78
N PHE A 453 -6.97 -0.13 13.53
CA PHE A 453 -5.83 -0.88 13.00
C PHE A 453 -6.14 -2.37 12.84
N ASP A 454 -5.52 -3.02 11.84
CA ASP A 454 -5.52 -4.48 11.74
C ASP A 454 -4.42 -5.06 12.62
N ALA A 455 -4.81 -5.71 13.72
CA ALA A 455 -3.89 -6.30 14.68
C ALA A 455 -2.99 -7.39 14.10
N LEU A 456 -3.38 -8.01 12.97
CA LEU A 456 -2.56 -9.02 12.29
C LEU A 456 -1.50 -8.40 11.36
N GLU A 457 -1.70 -7.14 10.93
CA GLU A 457 -0.78 -6.43 10.06
C GLU A 457 0.19 -5.56 10.86
N ALA A 458 -0.33 -4.64 11.68
CA ALA A 458 0.46 -3.75 12.51
C ALA A 458 -0.34 -3.42 13.77
N ASN A 459 0.15 -3.92 14.91
CA ASN A 459 -0.47 -3.71 16.20
C ASN A 459 0.38 -2.71 17.03
N PRO A 460 -0.17 -1.56 17.45
CA PRO A 460 0.54 -0.63 18.35
C PRO A 460 0.84 -1.23 19.74
N TYR A 461 0.00 -2.16 20.20
CA TYR A 461 0.03 -2.75 21.55
C TYR A 461 0.64 -4.16 21.59
N MET A 462 1.64 -4.42 20.75
CA MET A 462 2.25 -5.74 20.64
C MET A 462 2.97 -6.18 21.92
N THR A 463 2.61 -7.35 22.41
CA THR A 463 3.39 -8.05 23.45
C THR A 463 4.71 -8.58 22.88
N ALA A 464 5.67 -8.89 23.75
CA ALA A 464 6.95 -9.47 23.32
C ALA A 464 6.80 -10.84 22.62
N SER A 465 5.78 -11.64 22.96
CA SER A 465 5.52 -12.91 22.25
C SER A 465 4.97 -12.66 20.85
N GLN A 466 3.95 -11.83 20.73
CA GLN A 466 3.36 -11.45 19.44
C GLN A 466 4.38 -10.79 18.53
N ARG A 467 5.30 -10.00 19.09
CA ARG A 467 6.41 -9.39 18.37
C ARG A 467 7.32 -10.44 17.72
N ARG A 468 7.74 -11.46 18.46
CA ARG A 468 8.57 -12.55 17.93
C ARG A 468 7.83 -13.38 16.88
N GLU A 469 6.55 -13.68 17.12
CA GLU A 469 5.72 -14.45 16.18
C GLU A 469 5.49 -13.67 14.88
N MET A 470 5.19 -12.37 14.97
CA MET A 470 5.01 -11.50 13.82
C MET A 470 6.30 -11.36 13.01
N GLU A 471 7.45 -11.26 13.66
CA GLU A 471 8.75 -11.21 12.98
C GLU A 471 9.00 -12.49 12.16
N VAL A 472 8.80 -13.66 12.78
CA VAL A 472 8.93 -14.95 12.09
C VAL A 472 7.93 -15.07 10.95
N LYS A 473 6.68 -14.66 11.16
CA LYS A 473 5.65 -14.68 10.12
C LYS A 473 6.02 -13.76 8.95
N ALA A 474 6.44 -12.53 9.22
CA ALA A 474 6.84 -11.56 8.20
C ALA A 474 8.05 -12.06 7.39
N LEU A 475 8.98 -12.77 8.04
CA LEU A 475 10.12 -13.38 7.35
C LEU A 475 9.71 -14.55 6.45
N LEU A 476 8.76 -15.38 6.89
CA LEU A 476 8.21 -16.50 6.08
C LEU A 476 7.35 -16.01 4.92
N GLU A 477 6.60 -14.92 5.11
CA GLU A 477 5.75 -14.29 4.10
C GLU A 477 6.49 -13.24 3.25
N LYS A 478 7.80 -13.11 3.42
CA LYS A 478 8.64 -12.14 2.72
C LYS A 478 8.43 -12.23 1.21
N ILE A 479 8.08 -11.10 0.61
CA ILE A 479 7.86 -10.98 -0.82
C ILE A 479 9.22 -10.80 -1.52
N PRO A 480 9.58 -11.63 -2.52
CA PRO A 480 10.82 -11.45 -3.26
C PRO A 480 10.82 -10.14 -4.06
N SER A 481 12.00 -9.54 -4.21
CA SER A 481 12.18 -8.26 -4.93
C SER A 481 11.70 -8.29 -6.39
N GLU A 482 11.76 -9.47 -7.03
CA GLU A 482 11.30 -9.71 -8.40
C GLU A 482 9.82 -9.39 -8.62
N LEU A 483 9.02 -9.36 -7.55
CA LEU A 483 7.58 -9.09 -7.63
C LEU A 483 7.23 -7.60 -7.59
N ILE A 484 8.21 -6.72 -7.36
CA ILE A 484 8.01 -5.26 -7.33
C ILE A 484 7.74 -4.75 -8.75
N SER A 485 6.50 -4.32 -8.99
CA SER A 485 6.00 -3.82 -10.27
C SER A 485 4.98 -2.70 -10.07
N LEU A 486 4.70 -1.89 -11.12
CA LEU A 486 3.79 -0.74 -11.01
C LEU A 486 2.38 -1.13 -10.55
N GLU A 487 1.87 -2.27 -11.05
CA GLU A 487 0.61 -2.83 -10.61
C GLU A 487 0.86 -4.19 -9.91
N PRO A 488 0.68 -4.28 -8.58
CA PRO A 488 0.93 -5.53 -7.85
C PRO A 488 -0.05 -6.66 -8.25
N ASN A 489 -1.22 -6.30 -8.81
CA ASN A 489 -2.26 -7.24 -9.24
C ASN A 489 -1.97 -7.94 -10.59
N ILE A 490 -0.82 -7.69 -11.21
CA ILE A 490 -0.40 -8.36 -12.45
C ILE A 490 -0.16 -9.86 -12.20
N LEU A 491 0.16 -10.25 -10.97
CA LEU A 491 0.37 -11.65 -10.59
C LEU A 491 -0.89 -12.49 -10.89
N GLY A 492 -0.70 -13.55 -11.69
CA GLY A 492 -1.79 -14.41 -12.17
C GLY A 492 -2.48 -13.94 -13.45
N THR A 493 -2.05 -12.81 -14.04
CA THR A 493 -2.43 -12.49 -15.42
C THR A 493 -1.66 -13.37 -16.40
N VAL A 494 -2.30 -13.67 -17.53
CA VAL A 494 -1.71 -14.49 -18.58
C VAL A 494 -0.91 -13.58 -19.50
N ASP A 495 0.33 -13.98 -19.80
CA ASP A 495 1.09 -13.33 -20.87
C ASP A 495 0.41 -13.58 -22.22
N LYS A 496 -0.28 -12.53 -22.70
CA LYS A 496 -1.03 -12.56 -23.95
C LYS A 496 -0.11 -12.86 -25.13
N GLN A 497 1.13 -12.38 -25.13
CA GLN A 497 2.03 -12.55 -26.26
C GLN A 497 2.45 -14.01 -26.41
N SER A 498 2.91 -14.63 -25.31
CA SER A 498 3.26 -16.06 -25.29
C SER A 498 2.07 -16.94 -25.70
N VAL A 499 0.86 -16.63 -25.22
CA VAL A 499 -0.34 -17.41 -25.59
C VAL A 499 -0.72 -17.20 -27.05
N LEU A 500 -0.64 -15.99 -27.59
CA LEU A 500 -0.89 -15.72 -29.00
C LEU A 500 0.09 -16.49 -29.90
N GLN A 501 1.38 -16.48 -29.58
CA GLN A 501 2.38 -17.27 -30.30
C GLN A 501 2.07 -18.78 -30.25
N GLN A 502 1.63 -19.30 -29.11
CA GLN A 502 1.19 -20.70 -29.01
C GLN A 502 -0.05 -20.98 -29.87
N ILE A 503 -1.00 -20.04 -29.94
CA ILE A 503 -2.21 -20.17 -30.78
C ILE A 503 -1.84 -20.11 -32.26
N GLU A 504 -1.00 -19.18 -32.68
CA GLU A 504 -0.51 -19.06 -34.06
C GLU A 504 0.28 -20.29 -34.48
N GLY A 505 1.16 -20.78 -33.60
CA GLY A 505 1.87 -22.03 -33.79
C GLY A 505 0.92 -23.20 -34.02
N LYS A 506 -0.17 -23.30 -33.23
CA LYS A 506 -1.22 -24.32 -33.39
C LYS A 506 -2.05 -24.13 -34.67
N LYS A 507 -2.40 -22.90 -35.03
CA LYS A 507 -3.16 -22.57 -36.26
C LYS A 507 -2.35 -22.94 -37.50
N GLY A 508 -1.04 -22.66 -37.52
CA GLY A 508 -0.15 -23.06 -38.60
C GLY A 508 -0.06 -24.57 -38.80
N VAL A 509 -0.30 -25.38 -37.76
CA VAL A 509 -0.37 -26.85 -37.90
C VAL A 509 -1.71 -27.30 -38.50
N ASN A 510 -2.81 -26.65 -38.12
CA ASN A 510 -4.16 -27.10 -38.47
C ASN A 510 -4.69 -26.52 -39.78
N TYR A 511 -4.13 -25.40 -40.25
CA TYR A 511 -4.56 -24.74 -41.49
C TYR A 511 -3.51 -24.87 -42.60
N VAL A 512 -3.58 -25.96 -43.36
CA VAL A 512 -2.92 -26.09 -44.66
C VAL A 512 -3.90 -25.61 -45.73
N LYS A 513 -3.53 -24.56 -46.49
CA LYS A 513 -4.31 -24.08 -47.64
C LYS A 513 -4.25 -25.15 -48.74
N PRO A 514 -5.37 -25.76 -49.16
CA PRO A 514 -5.34 -26.80 -50.18
C PRO A 514 -4.86 -26.22 -51.50
N LYS A 515 -3.88 -26.88 -52.15
CA LYS A 515 -3.47 -26.51 -53.51
C LYS A 515 -4.65 -26.58 -54.48
N ASP A 516 -4.71 -25.66 -55.43
CA ASP A 516 -5.71 -25.70 -56.48
C ASP A 516 -5.35 -26.80 -57.48
N ILE A 517 -6.14 -27.86 -57.49
CA ILE A 517 -6.02 -28.96 -58.45
C ILE A 517 -6.81 -28.55 -59.70
N GLU A 518 -6.10 -28.25 -60.78
CA GLU A 518 -6.70 -28.13 -62.11
C GLU A 518 -7.02 -29.54 -62.63
N LEU A 519 -8.29 -29.76 -62.97
CA LEU A 519 -8.77 -31.03 -63.52
C LEU A 519 -8.82 -30.86 -65.03
N GLU A 520 -7.87 -31.44 -65.75
CA GLU A 520 -7.94 -31.48 -67.21
C GLU A 520 -9.22 -32.19 -67.66
N SER A 521 -9.98 -31.54 -68.54
CA SER A 521 -11.25 -32.06 -69.01
C SER A 521 -11.03 -33.02 -70.18
N ARG A 522 -11.28 -34.31 -69.95
CA ARG A 522 -11.40 -35.29 -71.05
C ARG A 522 -12.66 -35.01 -71.92
N PRO A 523 -12.59 -35.05 -73.26
CA PRO A 523 -13.74 -34.79 -74.13
C PRO A 523 -14.86 -35.83 -73.94
N LYS A 524 -16.11 -35.37 -74.00
CA LYS A 524 -17.30 -36.07 -73.49
C LYS A 524 -17.72 -37.32 -74.30
N ARG A 525 -18.18 -38.35 -73.58
CA ARG A 525 -19.45 -39.04 -73.90
C ARG A 525 -20.36 -39.00 -72.67
N LYS A 526 -21.52 -38.35 -72.82
CA LYS A 526 -22.60 -38.03 -71.84
C LYS A 526 -22.28 -36.95 -70.78
N ARG A 527 -23.17 -35.95 -70.71
CA ARG A 527 -23.19 -34.83 -69.74
C ARG A 527 -23.24 -35.37 -68.29
N GLN A 528 -22.09 -35.46 -67.61
CA GLN A 528 -22.11 -35.58 -66.16
C GLN A 528 -22.54 -34.24 -65.53
N LYS A 529 -23.52 -34.29 -64.63
CA LYS A 529 -24.05 -33.13 -63.88
C LYS A 529 -22.90 -32.42 -63.15
N THR A 530 -22.81 -31.09 -63.31
CA THR A 530 -21.79 -30.19 -62.71
C THR A 530 -21.56 -30.43 -61.21
N ALA A 531 -22.60 -30.81 -60.47
CA ALA A 531 -22.53 -31.18 -59.05
C ALA A 531 -21.65 -32.42 -58.74
N LYS A 532 -21.57 -33.41 -59.65
CA LYS A 532 -20.72 -34.60 -59.46
C LYS A 532 -19.24 -34.26 -59.60
N LYS A 533 -18.87 -33.41 -60.58
CA LYS A 533 -17.50 -32.90 -60.74
C LYS A 533 -17.03 -32.08 -59.53
N ALA A 534 -17.89 -31.22 -59.00
CA ALA A 534 -17.60 -30.46 -57.79
C ALA A 534 -17.37 -31.36 -56.57
N LYS A 535 -18.18 -32.43 -56.40
CA LYS A 535 -17.98 -33.44 -55.35
C LYS A 535 -16.65 -34.20 -55.51
N ILE A 536 -16.29 -34.59 -56.73
CA ILE A 536 -15.03 -35.28 -57.02
C ILE A 536 -13.83 -34.35 -56.75
N LYS A 537 -13.87 -33.10 -57.22
CA LYS A 537 -12.81 -32.10 -56.95
C LYS A 537 -12.67 -31.82 -55.46
N LYS A 538 -13.78 -31.73 -54.72
CA LYS A 538 -13.78 -31.58 -53.26
C LYS A 538 -13.23 -32.82 -52.55
N GLY A 539 -13.53 -34.02 -53.06
CA GLY A 539 -12.97 -35.29 -52.56
C GLY A 539 -11.46 -35.37 -52.73
N LEU A 540 -10.95 -35.05 -53.93
CA LEU A 540 -9.52 -34.98 -54.23
C LEU A 540 -8.79 -33.94 -53.37
N LYS A 541 -9.33 -32.73 -53.25
CA LYS A 541 -8.77 -31.69 -52.35
C LYS A 541 -8.73 -32.14 -50.88
N ASN A 542 -9.72 -32.92 -50.43
CA ASN A 542 -9.75 -33.45 -49.07
C ASN A 542 -8.76 -34.61 -48.85
N ALA A 543 -8.53 -35.44 -49.87
CA ALA A 543 -7.55 -36.52 -49.83
C ALA A 543 -6.13 -35.96 -49.80
N THR A 544 -5.79 -35.03 -50.71
CA THR A 544 -4.46 -34.37 -50.72
C THR A 544 -4.18 -33.64 -49.40
N LYS A 545 -5.18 -32.94 -48.86
CA LYS A 545 -5.06 -32.30 -47.54
C LYS A 545 -4.78 -33.30 -46.42
N ARG A 546 -5.41 -34.49 -46.45
CA ARG A 546 -5.15 -35.54 -45.45
C ARG A 546 -3.74 -36.11 -45.57
N ASP A 547 -3.24 -36.27 -46.78
CA ASP A 547 -1.89 -36.80 -47.01
C ASP A 547 -0.80 -35.79 -46.63
N GLU A 548 -1.01 -34.49 -46.92
CA GLU A 548 -0.12 -33.41 -46.45
C GLU A 548 -0.10 -33.30 -44.92
N ILE A 549 -1.25 -33.46 -44.25
CA ILE A 549 -1.32 -33.49 -42.78
C ILE A 549 -0.55 -34.70 -42.24
N LYS A 550 -0.70 -35.88 -42.85
CA LYS A 550 0.04 -37.09 -42.44
C LYS A 550 1.56 -36.91 -42.60
N GLN A 551 2.02 -36.33 -43.70
CA GLN A 551 3.44 -36.04 -43.94
C GLN A 551 3.99 -35.00 -42.94
N ASN A 552 3.23 -33.95 -42.64
CA ASN A 552 3.65 -32.94 -41.65
C ASN A 552 3.69 -33.52 -40.23
N VAL A 553 2.78 -34.43 -39.89
CA VAL A 553 2.78 -35.13 -38.60
C VAL A 553 3.98 -36.08 -38.50
N SER A 554 4.29 -36.87 -39.54
CA SER A 554 5.44 -37.79 -39.53
C SER A 554 6.78 -37.05 -39.48
N GLN A 555 6.94 -35.95 -40.22
CA GLN A 555 8.13 -35.09 -40.14
C GLN A 555 8.33 -34.47 -38.75
N LYS A 556 7.24 -34.12 -38.04
CA LYS A 556 7.32 -33.64 -36.64
C LYS A 556 7.67 -34.75 -35.65
N VAL A 557 7.18 -35.97 -35.86
CA VAL A 557 7.57 -37.13 -35.04
C VAL A 557 9.07 -37.42 -35.23
N HIS A 558 9.60 -37.31 -36.45
CA HIS A 558 11.04 -37.41 -36.71
C HIS A 558 11.83 -36.25 -36.06
N LYS A 559 11.43 -34.98 -36.24
CA LYS A 559 12.08 -33.84 -35.56
C LYS A 559 12.03 -33.90 -34.03
N LYS A 560 10.97 -34.47 -33.44
CA LYS A 560 10.91 -34.73 -31.99
C LYS A 560 11.86 -35.86 -31.58
N LYS A 561 11.98 -36.93 -32.37
CA LYS A 561 12.95 -38.01 -32.15
C LYS A 561 14.40 -37.52 -32.27
N ASP A 562 14.69 -36.64 -33.21
CA ASP A 562 16.03 -36.05 -33.39
C ASP A 562 16.38 -35.09 -32.25
N LYS A 563 15.41 -34.33 -31.72
CA LYS A 563 15.59 -33.50 -30.51
C LYS A 563 15.76 -34.33 -29.24
N THR A 564 15.12 -35.49 -29.13
CA THR A 564 15.36 -36.40 -28.00
C THR A 564 16.69 -37.16 -28.09
N ASN A 565 17.27 -37.30 -29.29
CA ASN A 565 18.59 -37.90 -29.49
C ASN A 565 19.76 -36.91 -29.35
N THR A 566 19.50 -35.61 -29.39
CA THR A 566 20.54 -34.56 -29.25
C THR A 566 20.64 -33.94 -27.86
N ASP A 567 19.84 -34.38 -26.88
CA ASP A 567 19.82 -33.76 -25.54
C ASP A 567 19.76 -34.76 -24.36
N VAL A 568 20.38 -35.93 -24.52
CA VAL A 568 20.62 -36.87 -23.40
C VAL A 568 22.10 -37.26 -23.33
N THR A 569 22.98 -36.29 -23.16
CA THR A 569 24.15 -36.53 -22.32
C THR A 569 23.67 -36.44 -20.87
N LYS A 570 23.44 -37.59 -20.24
CA LYS A 570 23.20 -37.67 -18.78
C LYS A 570 24.37 -36.96 -18.10
N LYS A 571 24.14 -35.77 -17.52
CA LYS A 571 25.14 -35.07 -16.69
C LYS A 571 25.57 -36.01 -15.57
N HIS A 572 26.82 -36.46 -15.60
CA HIS A 572 27.38 -37.32 -14.58
C HIS A 572 27.66 -36.47 -13.33
N VAL A 573 27.53 -37.03 -12.13
CA VAL A 573 27.71 -36.31 -10.85
C VAL A 573 29.09 -35.62 -10.74
N LEU A 574 30.08 -36.14 -11.46
CA LEU A 574 31.46 -35.63 -11.52
C LEU A 574 31.65 -34.40 -12.44
N ASP A 575 30.70 -34.07 -13.32
CA ASP A 575 30.79 -32.87 -14.18
C ASP A 575 30.58 -31.55 -13.40
N ARG A 576 30.25 -31.62 -12.11
CA ARG A 576 30.18 -30.45 -11.21
C ARG A 576 31.54 -29.96 -10.72
N PHE A 577 32.60 -30.74 -10.92
CA PHE A 577 33.96 -30.42 -10.46
C PHE A 577 34.88 -29.90 -11.58
N LYS A 578 34.37 -29.71 -12.80
CA LYS A 578 35.15 -29.08 -13.87
C LYS A 578 35.17 -27.56 -13.66
N PRO A 579 36.34 -26.91 -13.71
CA PRO A 579 36.41 -25.45 -13.66
C PRO A 579 35.71 -24.87 -14.88
N LYS A 580 34.95 -23.78 -14.68
CA LYS A 580 34.33 -23.03 -15.78
C LYS A 580 35.45 -22.44 -16.64
N SER A 581 35.54 -22.86 -17.89
CA SER A 581 36.40 -22.22 -18.88
C SER A 581 35.90 -20.79 -19.14
N ASP A 582 36.85 -19.84 -19.18
CA ASP A 582 36.68 -18.38 -19.25
C ASP A 582 35.66 -17.87 -20.28
#